data_AF-A0A171A0W7-F1
#
_entry.id   AF-A0A171A0W7-F1
#
_cell.length_a   1.000
_cell.length_b   1.000
_cell.length_c   1.000
_cell.angle_alpha   90.00
_cell.angle_beta   90.00
_cell.angle_gamma   90.00
#
_symmetry.space_group_name_H-M   'P 1'
#
loop_
_entity.id
_entity.type
_entity.pdbx_description
1 polymer ?
#
loop_
_entity_poly.entity_id
_entity_poly.type
_entity_poly.pdbx_seq_one_letter_code
_entity_poly.pdbx_strand_id
1 'polypeptide(L)'
;QINRKMQNLKVLKKEIDEEDRTIMKELRLNTLKVNDREVASGCNLSFQEIKKAMEVFTFQQKPAKTTEEAMQKQYQFWSTQPVPRMDEKITESGPIESDKKREEIRQEPYSLPDGFSWDTLVLDDPLVLKELYTLLTENYVEDDDAMFRFEGHYNLLQNEGEYLTK
;
A
#
# COMPACT_ATOMS: atom_id res chain seq x y z
N GLN A 1 -46.59 -19.12 -36.92
CA GLN A 1 -45.37 -18.30 -37.15
C GLN A 1 -44.37 -18.34 -35.98
N ILE A 2 -44.82 -18.25 -34.73
CA ILE A 2 -43.94 -18.25 -33.53
C ILE A 2 -43.11 -19.54 -33.39
N ASN A 3 -43.71 -20.71 -33.56
CA ASN A 3 -43.00 -22.00 -33.44
C ASN A 3 -41.86 -22.15 -34.46
N ARG A 4 -42.00 -21.59 -35.67
CA ARG A 4 -40.95 -21.62 -36.70
C ARG A 4 -39.77 -20.70 -36.32
N LYS A 5 -40.04 -19.53 -35.72
CA LYS A 5 -39.00 -18.64 -35.17
C LYS A 5 -38.25 -19.29 -34.01
N MET A 6 -38.96 -19.99 -33.12
CA MET A 6 -38.34 -20.71 -32.00
C MET A 6 -37.45 -21.87 -32.44
N GLN A 7 -37.82 -22.59 -33.52
CA GLN A 7 -36.96 -23.64 -34.07
C GLN A 7 -35.69 -23.07 -34.72
N ASN A 8 -35.80 -21.97 -35.47
CA ASN A 8 -34.62 -21.32 -36.05
C ASN A 8 -33.66 -20.78 -34.98
N LEU A 9 -34.18 -20.23 -33.88
CA LEU A 9 -33.37 -19.76 -32.75
C LEU A 9 -32.63 -20.92 -32.04
N LYS A 10 -33.24 -22.11 -31.96
CA LYS A 10 -32.60 -23.29 -31.38
C LYS A 10 -31.47 -23.82 -32.27
N VAL A 11 -31.65 -23.80 -33.59
CA VAL A 11 -30.61 -24.19 -34.55
C VAL A 11 -29.45 -23.21 -34.48
N LEU A 12 -29.73 -21.91 -34.52
CA LEU A 12 -28.69 -20.87 -34.46
C LEU A 12 -27.90 -20.93 -33.15
N LYS A 13 -28.56 -21.18 -32.02
CA LYS A 13 -27.88 -21.35 -30.74
C LYS A 13 -26.96 -22.58 -30.71
N LYS A 14 -27.39 -23.68 -31.33
CA LYS A 14 -26.58 -24.89 -31.44
C LYS A 14 -25.38 -24.72 -32.36
N GLU A 15 -25.51 -23.91 -33.41
CA GLU A 15 -24.44 -23.60 -34.35
C GLU A 15 -23.37 -22.70 -33.69
N ILE A 16 -23.80 -21.69 -32.93
CA ILE A 16 -22.90 -20.86 -32.11
C ILE A 16 -22.16 -21.71 -31.06
N ASP A 17 -22.86 -22.62 -30.36
CA ASP A 17 -22.24 -23.49 -29.35
C ASP A 17 -21.20 -24.47 -29.96
N GLU A 18 -21.34 -24.86 -31.23
CA GLU A 18 -20.41 -25.75 -31.94
C GLU A 18 -19.20 -24.99 -32.49
N GLU A 19 -19.42 -23.75 -32.96
CA GLU A 19 -18.38 -22.84 -33.43
C GLU A 19 -17.46 -22.42 -32.27
N ASP A 20 -18.03 -22.06 -31.12
CA ASP A 20 -17.28 -21.77 -29.89
C ASP A 20 -16.45 -22.98 -29.42
N ARG A 21 -17.00 -24.19 -29.54
CA ARG A 21 -16.29 -25.42 -29.18
C ARG A 21 -15.12 -25.71 -30.13
N THR A 22 -15.25 -25.33 -31.40
CA THR A 22 -14.21 -25.49 -32.42
C THR A 22 -13.09 -24.47 -32.21
N ILE A 23 -13.43 -23.20 -31.96
CA ILE A 23 -12.50 -22.13 -31.63
C ILE A 23 -11.71 -22.48 -30.37
N MET A 24 -12.37 -23.00 -29.33
CA MET A 24 -11.70 -23.43 -28.09
C MET A 24 -10.77 -24.63 -28.31
N LYS A 25 -11.10 -25.54 -29.24
CA LYS A 25 -10.23 -26.66 -29.61
C LYS A 25 -8.99 -26.18 -30.37
N GLU A 26 -9.16 -25.22 -31.28
CA GLU A 26 -8.07 -24.64 -32.07
C GLU A 26 -7.13 -23.78 -31.22
N LEU A 27 -7.67 -22.96 -30.31
CA LEU A 27 -6.90 -22.25 -29.30
C LEU A 27 -6.07 -23.20 -28.45
N ARG A 28 -6.69 -24.28 -27.94
CA ARG A 28 -5.98 -25.30 -27.13
C ARG A 28 -4.91 -26.06 -27.92
N LEU A 29 -5.13 -26.31 -29.21
CA LEU A 29 -4.16 -27.00 -30.06
C LEU A 29 -2.97 -26.10 -30.41
N ASN A 30 -3.19 -24.79 -30.55
CA ASN A 30 -2.13 -23.81 -30.74
C ASN A 30 -1.30 -23.59 -29.46
N THR A 31 -1.89 -23.76 -28.27
CA THR A 31 -1.15 -23.74 -27.00
C THR A 31 -0.21 -24.95 -26.83
N LEU A 32 -0.48 -26.09 -27.48
CA LEU A 32 0.29 -27.33 -27.31
C LEU A 32 1.41 -27.53 -28.34
N LYS A 33 1.64 -26.57 -29.25
CA LYS A 33 2.73 -26.60 -30.25
C LYS A 33 3.84 -25.60 -29.97
N VAL A 34 4.13 -25.33 -28.70
CA VAL A 34 5.31 -24.56 -28.31
C VAL A 34 6.50 -25.52 -28.21
N ASN A 35 7.42 -25.43 -29.17
CA ASN A 35 8.65 -26.22 -29.20
C ASN A 35 9.59 -25.82 -28.05
N ASP A 36 10.04 -26.79 -27.25
CA ASP A 36 10.94 -26.64 -26.08
C ASP A 36 12.41 -26.33 -26.43
N ARG A 37 12.68 -25.39 -27.34
CA ARG A 37 14.04 -24.91 -27.62
C ARG A 37 14.06 -23.42 -27.97
N GLU A 38 13.92 -22.57 -26.96
CA GLU A 38 14.68 -21.31 -26.79
C GLU A 38 14.21 -20.63 -25.51
N VAL A 39 15.15 -20.44 -24.58
CA VAL A 39 14.95 -19.66 -23.36
C VAL A 39 14.94 -18.19 -23.74
N ALA A 40 13.76 -17.58 -23.88
CA ALA A 40 13.50 -16.16 -23.63
C ALA A 40 12.01 -15.82 -23.86
N SER A 41 11.50 -14.87 -23.06
CA SER A 41 10.26 -14.12 -23.28
C SER A 41 8.96 -14.70 -22.69
N GLY A 42 8.92 -14.72 -21.35
CA GLY A 42 7.67 -14.57 -20.61
C GLY A 42 7.21 -13.10 -20.64
N CYS A 43 5.89 -12.90 -20.72
CA CYS A 43 5.10 -11.66 -20.65
C CYS A 43 5.38 -10.53 -21.69
N ASN A 44 4.62 -10.53 -22.80
CA ASN A 44 4.39 -9.33 -23.61
C ASN A 44 3.36 -8.41 -22.92
N LEU A 45 3.71 -7.83 -21.77
CA LEU A 45 2.95 -6.71 -21.19
C LEU A 45 3.31 -5.46 -21.99
N SER A 46 2.32 -4.75 -22.54
CA SER A 46 2.57 -3.49 -23.23
C SER A 46 3.21 -2.51 -22.26
N PHE A 47 4.20 -1.74 -22.71
CA PHE A 47 4.78 -0.67 -21.90
C PHE A 47 3.71 0.28 -21.32
N GLN A 48 2.61 0.49 -22.05
CA GLN A 48 1.47 1.28 -21.56
C GLN A 48 0.71 0.60 -20.42
N GLU A 49 0.60 -0.72 -20.43
CA GLU A 49 -0.04 -1.50 -19.36
C GLU A 49 0.85 -1.56 -18.13
N ILE A 50 2.17 -1.73 -18.32
CA ILE A 50 3.15 -1.63 -17.24
C ILE A 50 3.11 -0.23 -16.63
N LYS A 51 3.09 0.82 -17.46
CA LYS A 51 2.99 2.20 -17.00
C LYS A 51 1.70 2.47 -16.24
N LYS A 52 0.55 2.01 -16.75
CA LYS A 52 -0.75 2.13 -16.05
C LYS A 52 -0.79 1.34 -14.75
N ALA A 53 -0.28 0.11 -14.73
CA ALA A 53 -0.21 -0.70 -13.52
C ALA A 53 0.71 -0.05 -12.48
N MET A 54 1.85 0.49 -12.91
CA MET A 54 2.78 1.23 -12.07
C MET A 54 2.13 2.51 -11.53
N GLU A 55 1.41 3.28 -12.36
CA GLU A 55 0.65 4.48 -11.97
C GLU A 55 -0.47 4.16 -10.96
N VAL A 56 -1.26 3.10 -11.20
CA VAL A 56 -2.30 2.64 -10.27
C VAL A 56 -1.68 2.19 -8.94
N PHE A 57 -0.55 1.50 -8.98
CA PHE A 57 0.20 1.10 -7.79
C PHE A 57 0.75 2.32 -7.04
N THR A 58 1.26 3.33 -7.74
CA THR A 58 1.73 4.57 -7.10
C THR A 58 0.56 5.37 -6.50
N PHE A 59 -0.60 5.37 -7.15
CA PHE A 59 -1.80 6.04 -6.65
C PHE A 59 -2.35 5.38 -5.37
N GLN A 60 -2.28 4.04 -5.28
CA GLN A 60 -2.65 3.31 -4.06
C GLN A 60 -1.73 3.64 -2.88
N GLN A 61 -0.46 3.99 -3.12
CA GLN A 61 0.49 4.36 -2.07
C GLN A 61 0.33 5.78 -1.54
N LYS A 62 -0.34 6.69 -2.27
CA LYS A 62 -0.57 8.04 -1.75
C LYS A 62 -1.38 7.96 -0.46
N PRO A 63 -1.14 8.80 0.56
CA PRO A 63 -2.00 8.88 1.72
C PRO A 63 -3.43 9.28 1.29
N ALA A 64 -4.45 8.77 1.99
CA ALA A 64 -5.82 9.23 1.75
C ALA A 64 -5.97 10.66 2.27
N LYS A 65 -6.61 11.53 1.50
CA LYS A 65 -6.85 12.92 1.89
C LYS A 65 -8.26 13.14 2.40
N THR A 66 -9.18 12.23 2.06
CA THR A 66 -10.57 12.25 2.50
C THR A 66 -10.94 10.96 3.23
N THR A 67 -12.00 11.02 4.03
CA THR A 67 -12.53 9.86 4.73
C THR A 67 -13.00 8.78 3.75
N GLU A 68 -13.64 9.17 2.64
CA GLU A 68 -14.13 8.24 1.63
C GLU A 68 -13.00 7.48 0.94
N GLU A 69 -11.89 8.15 0.63
CA GLU A 69 -10.68 7.51 0.11
C GLU A 69 -10.06 6.58 1.15
N ALA A 70 -10.06 7.00 2.43
CA ALA A 70 -9.48 6.21 3.50
C ALA A 70 -10.24 4.89 3.69
N MET A 71 -11.57 4.91 3.63
CA MET A 71 -12.40 3.72 3.77
C MET A 71 -12.20 2.69 2.65
N GLN A 72 -11.71 3.11 1.48
CA GLN A 72 -11.46 2.23 0.33
C GLN A 72 -10.07 1.58 0.38
N LYS A 73 -9.18 2.02 1.28
CA LYS A 73 -7.81 1.52 1.39
C LYS A 73 -7.70 0.39 2.40
N GLN A 74 -6.79 -0.55 2.10
CA GLN A 74 -6.41 -1.60 3.02
C GLN A 74 -5.14 -1.20 3.78
N TYR A 75 -5.27 -0.96 5.09
CA TYR A 75 -4.13 -0.59 5.95
C TYR A 75 -3.57 -1.82 6.67
N GLN A 76 -2.62 -2.50 6.05
CA GLN A 76 -2.01 -3.72 6.60
C GLN A 76 -1.31 -3.50 7.95
N PHE A 77 -0.66 -2.35 8.11
CA PHE A 77 0.01 -2.01 9.37
C PHE A 77 -1.02 -1.66 10.45
N TRP A 78 -1.88 -0.68 10.19
CA TRP A 78 -2.84 -0.18 11.18
C TRP A 78 -3.89 -1.21 11.59
N SER A 79 -4.21 -2.20 10.75
CA SER A 79 -5.11 -3.30 11.13
C SER A 79 -4.57 -4.20 12.23
N THR A 80 -3.25 -4.15 12.50
CA THR A 80 -2.59 -4.88 13.59
C THR A 80 -2.42 -4.07 14.86
N GLN A 81 -2.67 -2.76 14.81
CA GLN A 81 -2.47 -1.86 15.93
C GLN A 81 -3.76 -1.74 16.75
N PRO A 82 -3.65 -1.48 18.06
CA PRO A 82 -4.81 -1.27 18.92
C PRO A 82 -5.37 0.13 18.72
N VAL A 83 -5.91 0.39 17.52
CA VAL A 83 -6.56 1.64 17.14
C VAL A 83 -7.98 1.35 16.65
N PRO A 84 -8.94 2.27 16.83
CA PRO A 84 -10.30 2.08 16.34
C PRO A 84 -10.32 1.93 14.83
N ARG A 85 -11.20 1.07 14.33
CA ARG A 85 -11.38 0.92 12.88
C ARG A 85 -12.20 2.06 12.30
N MET A 86 -12.04 2.29 11.00
CA MET A 86 -12.74 3.38 10.29
C MET A 86 -14.27 3.25 10.33
N ASP A 87 -14.79 2.03 10.42
CA ASP A 87 -16.21 1.69 10.47
C ASP A 87 -16.74 1.42 11.90
N GLU A 88 -15.89 1.56 12.91
CA GLU A 88 -16.23 1.24 14.30
C GLU A 88 -16.99 2.39 14.98
N LYS A 89 -18.12 2.05 15.62
CA LYS A 89 -18.87 3.00 16.43
C LYS A 89 -18.43 2.91 17.88
N ILE A 90 -17.65 3.88 18.33
CA ILE A 90 -17.18 3.98 19.71
C ILE A 90 -18.35 4.42 20.61
N THR A 91 -18.74 3.57 21.56
CA THR A 91 -19.82 3.86 22.52
C THR A 91 -19.32 4.25 23.90
N GLU A 92 -18.10 3.86 24.25
CA GLU A 92 -17.47 4.11 25.53
C GLU A 92 -15.99 4.47 25.32
N SER A 93 -15.44 5.29 26.22
CA SER A 93 -14.04 5.69 26.18
C SER A 93 -13.23 4.83 27.14
N GLY A 94 -12.18 4.19 26.64
CA GLY A 94 -11.31 3.33 27.44
C GLY A 94 -10.16 2.72 26.63
N PRO A 95 -9.28 1.93 27.28
CA PRO A 95 -8.22 1.21 26.61
C PRO A 95 -8.78 0.20 25.59
N ILE A 96 -8.14 0.11 24.42
CA ILE A 96 -8.51 -0.84 23.35
C ILE A 96 -7.96 -2.24 23.65
N GLU A 97 -6.78 -2.32 24.25
CA GLU A 97 -6.18 -3.55 24.78
C GLU A 97 -5.90 -3.39 26.28
N SER A 98 -5.88 -4.51 27.01
CA SER A 98 -5.47 -4.53 28.41
C SER A 98 -3.96 -4.34 28.57
N ASP A 99 -3.54 -3.83 29.73
CA ASP A 99 -2.14 -3.66 30.06
C ASP A 99 -1.37 -4.98 29.99
N LYS A 100 -0.28 -4.97 29.23
CA LYS A 100 0.63 -6.11 29.10
C LYS A 100 1.66 -6.04 30.21
N LYS A 101 2.01 -7.20 30.77
CA LYS A 101 3.10 -7.28 31.75
C LYS A 101 4.44 -7.03 31.06
N ARG A 102 5.45 -6.58 31.81
CA ARG A 102 6.78 -6.29 31.25
C ARG A 102 7.38 -7.50 30.53
N GLU A 103 7.10 -8.71 31.02
CA GLU A 103 7.59 -9.96 30.44
C GLU A 103 6.95 -10.29 29.08
N GLU A 104 5.77 -9.71 28.79
CA GLU A 104 5.07 -9.85 27.50
C GLU A 104 5.51 -8.78 26.49
N ILE A 105 6.24 -7.75 26.94
CA ILE A 105 6.83 -6.71 26.09
C ILE A 105 8.16 -7.22 25.53
N ARG A 106 8.36 -7.02 24.22
CA ARG A 106 9.61 -7.35 23.53
C ARG A 106 10.79 -6.60 24.17
N GLN A 107 11.81 -7.34 24.59
CA GLN A 107 13.01 -6.76 25.20
C GLN A 107 14.05 -6.30 24.18
N GLU A 108 14.11 -6.96 23.02
CA GLU A 108 15.06 -6.63 21.95
C GLU A 108 14.48 -5.58 20.99
N PRO A 109 15.29 -4.65 20.44
CA PRO A 109 14.83 -3.70 19.42
C PRO A 109 14.25 -4.41 18.19
N TYR A 110 13.39 -3.72 17.44
CA TYR A 110 12.93 -4.20 16.15
C TYR A 110 14.10 -4.30 15.16
N SER A 111 14.08 -5.30 14.29
CA SER A 111 15.11 -5.44 13.26
C SER A 111 14.99 -4.31 12.25
N LEU A 112 16.12 -3.69 11.92
CA LEU A 112 16.23 -2.72 10.83
C LEU A 112 16.83 -3.39 9.59
N PRO A 113 16.64 -2.82 8.39
CA PRO A 113 17.36 -3.25 7.18
C PRO A 113 18.88 -3.17 7.36
N ASP A 114 19.61 -4.00 6.60
CA ASP A 114 21.07 -4.03 6.65
C ASP A 114 21.68 -2.65 6.35
N GLY A 115 22.70 -2.28 7.13
CA GLY A 115 23.36 -0.97 7.05
C GLY A 115 22.74 0.12 7.93
N PHE A 116 21.62 -0.17 8.62
CA PHE A 116 21.02 0.73 9.60
C PHE A 116 21.13 0.17 11.01
N SER A 117 21.24 1.07 11.99
CA SER A 117 21.25 0.73 13.41
C SER A 117 20.39 1.72 14.20
N TRP A 118 19.81 1.25 15.30
CA TRP A 118 19.19 2.14 16.26
C TRP A 118 20.26 2.99 16.95
N ASP A 119 19.95 4.26 17.17
CA ASP A 119 20.80 5.19 17.92
C ASP A 119 19.94 5.99 18.92
N THR A 120 20.55 6.41 20.02
CA THR A 120 19.90 7.25 21.05
C THR A 120 20.45 8.66 20.96
N LEU A 121 19.60 9.60 20.55
CA LEU A 121 20.01 10.99 20.33
C LEU A 121 20.09 11.77 21.65
N VAL A 122 21.27 12.32 21.97
CA VAL A 122 21.47 13.22 23.11
C VAL A 122 21.32 14.66 22.63
N LEU A 123 20.17 15.27 22.91
CA LEU A 123 19.80 16.59 22.37
C LEU A 123 20.59 17.76 22.99
N ASP A 124 21.29 17.53 24.11
CA ASP A 124 22.19 18.52 24.72
C ASP A 124 23.49 18.70 23.91
N ASP A 125 23.83 17.74 23.05
CA ASP A 125 24.94 17.89 22.11
C ASP A 125 24.51 18.77 20.93
N PRO A 126 25.09 19.97 20.76
CA PRO A 126 24.72 20.87 19.66
C PRO A 126 24.91 20.26 18.27
N LEU A 127 25.81 19.28 18.11
CA LEU A 127 26.04 18.60 16.84
C LEU A 127 24.89 17.66 16.51
N VAL A 128 24.49 16.82 17.46
CA VAL A 128 23.36 15.88 17.32
C VAL A 128 22.06 16.64 17.06
N LEU A 129 21.83 17.72 17.79
CA LEU A 129 20.65 18.56 17.60
C LEU A 129 20.62 19.17 16.19
N LYS A 130 21.78 19.63 15.68
CA LYS A 130 21.89 20.17 14.32
C LYS A 130 21.60 19.10 13.27
N GLU A 131 22.11 17.88 13.43
CA GLU A 131 21.85 16.78 12.51
C GLU A 131 20.36 16.41 12.46
N LEU A 132 19.72 16.29 13.63
CA LEU A 132 18.27 16.04 13.72
C LEU A 132 17.47 17.18 13.07
N TYR A 133 17.85 18.43 13.34
CA TYR A 133 17.22 19.60 12.74
C TYR A 133 17.31 19.60 11.22
N THR A 134 18.49 19.31 10.67
CA THR A 134 18.70 19.19 9.22
C THR A 134 17.86 18.06 8.63
N LEU A 135 17.85 16.88 9.26
CA LEU A 135 17.05 15.74 8.80
C LEU A 135 15.56 16.10 8.69
N LEU A 136 15.00 16.71 9.74
CA LEU A 136 13.60 17.12 9.75
C LEU A 136 13.34 18.23 8.72
N THR A 137 14.17 19.28 8.67
CA THR A 137 13.96 20.39 7.73
C THR A 137 13.96 19.93 6.27
N GLU A 138 14.80 18.94 5.94
CA GLU A 138 14.95 18.45 4.56
C GLU A 138 13.91 17.39 4.17
N ASN A 139 13.40 16.61 5.13
CA ASN A 139 12.60 15.41 4.86
C ASN A 139 11.22 15.38 5.54
N TYR A 140 10.91 16.36 6.40
CA TYR A 140 9.62 16.44 7.10
C TYR A 140 8.60 17.20 6.24
N VAL A 141 7.41 16.60 6.13
CA VAL A 141 6.17 17.06 5.46
C VAL A 141 6.36 18.14 4.39
N GLU A 142 6.25 17.71 3.13
CA GLU A 142 5.92 18.60 2.02
C GLU A 142 4.40 18.76 2.00
N ASP A 143 3.88 19.99 2.09
CA ASP A 143 2.49 20.25 1.73
C ASP A 143 2.24 19.77 0.28
N ASP A 144 0.99 19.49 -0.08
CA ASP A 144 0.61 18.94 -1.39
C ASP A 144 1.12 19.77 -2.59
N ASP A 145 1.36 21.06 -2.38
CA ASP A 145 1.85 22.00 -3.38
C ASP A 145 3.38 22.27 -3.27
N ALA A 146 4.07 21.60 -2.33
CA ALA A 146 5.47 21.82 -1.98
C ALA A 146 5.83 23.30 -1.68
N MET A 147 4.84 24.11 -1.32
CA MET A 147 4.97 25.57 -1.15
C MET A 147 5.50 25.98 0.22
N PHE A 148 5.39 25.12 1.23
CA PHE A 148 5.86 25.39 2.57
C PHE A 148 6.64 24.20 3.10
N ARG A 149 7.86 24.48 3.58
CA ARG A 149 8.61 23.57 4.44
C ARG A 149 8.54 24.12 5.85
N PHE A 150 8.41 23.23 6.83
CA PHE A 150 8.44 23.62 8.22
C PHE A 150 9.85 24.12 8.56
N GLU A 151 10.14 25.42 8.39
CA GLU A 151 11.28 26.07 9.01
C GLU A 151 11.00 26.20 10.52
N GLY A 152 11.05 25.05 11.20
CA GLY A 152 10.80 24.93 12.63
C GLY A 152 11.96 25.52 13.42
N HIS A 153 12.02 26.85 13.52
CA HIS A 153 12.97 27.62 14.34
C HIS A 153 13.68 26.80 15.41
N TYR A 154 15.01 26.68 15.29
CA TYR A 154 15.96 25.99 16.19
C TYR A 154 15.61 26.04 17.70
N ASN A 155 14.91 27.11 18.12
CA ASN A 155 14.42 27.34 19.47
C ASN A 155 13.32 26.37 19.95
N LEU A 156 12.50 25.77 19.08
CA LEU A 156 11.39 24.89 19.53
C LEU A 156 11.92 23.60 20.17
N LEU A 157 12.96 23.00 19.58
CA LEU A 157 13.58 21.77 20.10
C LEU A 157 14.46 22.02 21.34
N GLN A 158 15.02 23.23 21.49
CA GLN A 158 15.74 23.61 22.71
C GLN A 158 14.81 23.85 23.91
N ASN A 159 13.61 24.39 23.68
CA ASN A 159 12.69 24.73 24.77
C ASN A 159 12.05 23.49 25.41
N GLU A 160 11.89 22.35 24.71
CA GLU A 160 11.29 21.14 25.32
C GLU A 160 12.24 20.35 26.22
N GLY A 161 13.57 20.52 26.09
CA GLY A 161 14.55 19.95 27.02
C GLY A 161 14.46 20.55 28.43
N GLU A 162 13.95 21.79 28.56
CA GLU A 162 13.86 22.51 29.82
C GLU A 162 12.59 22.17 30.64
N TYR A 163 11.56 21.57 30.02
CA TYR A 163 10.31 21.20 30.69
C TYR A 163 10.31 19.79 31.29
N LEU A 164 11.31 18.95 31.00
CA LEU A 164 11.44 17.60 31.57
C LEU A 164 12.39 17.52 32.78
N THR A 165 12.98 18.64 33.21
CA THR A 165 13.91 18.72 34.36
C THR A 165 13.40 19.58 35.53
N LYS A 166 12.11 19.94 35.57
CA LYS A 166 11.46 20.58 36.73
C LYS A 166 10.41 19.69 37.37
#